data_AF-A0A5B2YX68-F1
#
_entry.id   AF-A0A5B2YX68-F1
#
_cell.length_a   1.000
_cell.length_b   1.000
_cell.length_c   1.000
_cell.angle_alpha   90.00
_cell.angle_beta   90.00
_cell.angle_gamma   90.00
#
_symmetry.space_group_name_H-M   'P 1'
#
loop_
_entity.id
_entity.type
_entity.pdbx_description
1 polymer ?
#
loop_
_entity_poly.entity_id
_entity_poly.type
_entity_poly.pdbx_seq_one_letter_code
_entity_poly.pdbx_strand_id
1 'polypeptide(L)'
;MAYGIFKDIERLIEYVPIEISNGGIGKLSEAVDIDTELYFEDIDRIAVRLGILEIGKDTLRVRDIIRLLNKFLKDASVINLVESPRKYLAILDSGSGVPLKNLLFEFSLSALNGDTFDAKINLLHSYHILGLRRNLVLLLSVIVNEYVRLKYDPEVRQLLTRFALISEPDNIDIHFDADETGFSKRYSNYLGELQKLSHSYHRMNQYDLQSINFR
;
A
#
# COMPACT_ATOMS: atom_id res chain seq x y z
N MET A 1 -0.60 0.56 19.65
CA MET A 1 -0.09 1.90 19.24
C MET A 1 -0.22 2.15 17.73
N ALA A 2 -0.13 1.15 16.85
CA ALA A 2 -0.20 1.31 15.38
C ALA A 2 -1.51 1.93 14.82
N TYR A 3 -2.65 1.74 15.49
CA TYR A 3 -3.96 2.24 15.00
C TYR A 3 -4.03 3.77 14.91
N GLY A 4 -3.37 4.49 15.83
CA GLY A 4 -3.32 5.96 15.81
C GLY A 4 -2.50 6.50 14.64
N ILE A 5 -1.38 5.82 14.32
CA ILE A 5 -0.49 6.22 13.23
C ILE A 5 -1.19 6.07 11.87
N PHE A 6 -1.90 4.96 11.64
CA PHE A 6 -2.62 4.78 10.38
C PHE A 6 -3.71 5.84 10.18
N LYS A 7 -4.44 6.18 11.23
CA LYS A 7 -5.46 7.24 11.17
C LYS A 7 -4.86 8.60 10.81
N ASP A 8 -3.67 8.91 11.33
CA ASP A 8 -2.95 10.13 10.94
C ASP A 8 -2.52 10.09 9.45
N ILE A 9 -2.12 8.92 8.93
CA ILE A 9 -1.86 8.73 7.49
C ILE A 9 -3.14 8.95 6.66
N GLU A 10 -4.27 8.42 7.11
CA GLU A 10 -5.56 8.58 6.43
C GLU A 10 -5.96 10.05 6.33
N ARG A 11 -5.71 10.84 7.38
CA ARG A 11 -5.97 12.29 7.35
C ARG A 11 -5.14 12.97 6.29
N LEU A 12 -3.90 12.54 6.01
CA LEU A 12 -3.10 13.10 4.92
C LEU A 12 -3.67 12.75 3.54
N ILE A 13 -4.24 11.56 3.38
CA ILE A 13 -4.85 11.13 2.11
C ILE A 13 -6.07 11.99 1.77
N GLU A 14 -6.82 12.48 2.76
CA GLU A 14 -8.00 13.35 2.55
C GLU A 14 -7.66 14.68 1.85
N TYR A 15 -6.41 15.12 1.88
CA TYR A 15 -5.96 16.35 1.22
C TYR A 15 -5.46 16.13 -0.20
N VAL A 16 -5.37 14.87 -0.64
CA VAL A 16 -5.01 14.56 -2.02
C VAL A 16 -6.24 14.82 -2.91
N PRO A 17 -6.13 15.61 -3.99
CA PRO A 17 -7.23 15.87 -4.91
C PRO A 17 -7.51 14.62 -5.76
N ILE A 18 -8.33 13.72 -5.21
CA ILE A 18 -8.76 12.47 -5.85
C ILE A 18 -10.17 12.64 -6.40
N GLU A 19 -10.30 12.57 -7.73
CA GLU A 19 -11.58 12.53 -8.42
C GLU A 19 -12.15 11.11 -8.37
N ILE A 20 -13.36 10.97 -7.83
CA ILE A 20 -14.03 9.68 -7.67
C ILE A 20 -14.91 9.43 -8.89
N SER A 21 -14.69 8.29 -9.55
CA SER A 21 -15.55 7.82 -10.63
C SER A 21 -16.74 6.98 -10.12
N ASN A 22 -17.74 6.77 -10.97
CA ASN A 22 -18.84 5.85 -10.68
C ASN A 22 -18.27 4.44 -10.45
N GLY A 23 -18.36 3.96 -9.20
CA GLY A 23 -17.78 2.69 -8.76
C GLY A 23 -16.85 2.78 -7.55
N GLY A 24 -16.58 3.98 -7.03
CA GLY A 24 -15.81 4.15 -5.78
C GLY A 24 -14.29 4.09 -5.96
N ILE A 25 -13.82 4.06 -7.19
CA ILE A 25 -12.40 4.08 -7.58
C ILE A 25 -12.03 5.51 -7.96
N GLY A 26 -10.95 6.02 -7.37
CA GLY A 26 -10.44 7.38 -7.56
C GLY A 26 -9.24 7.47 -8.50
N LYS A 27 -9.08 8.62 -9.15
CA LYS A 27 -7.89 9.02 -9.92
C LYS A 27 -7.42 10.41 -9.45
N LEU A 28 -6.17 10.77 -9.70
CA LEU A 28 -5.74 12.15 -9.48
C LEU A 28 -6.45 13.08 -10.46
N SER A 29 -6.66 14.33 -10.05
CA SER A 29 -7.08 15.39 -10.97
C SER A 29 -6.07 15.59 -12.10
N GLU A 30 -6.53 16.02 -13.28
CA GLU A 30 -5.74 16.02 -14.52
C GLU A 30 -4.40 16.78 -14.45
N ALA A 31 -4.30 17.79 -13.58
CA ALA A 31 -3.10 18.61 -13.38
C ALA A 31 -2.18 18.13 -12.24
N VAL A 32 -2.49 16.98 -11.62
CA VAL A 32 -1.80 16.48 -10.43
C VAL A 32 -1.21 15.10 -10.74
N ASP A 33 0.07 14.95 -10.42
CA ASP A 33 0.75 13.66 -10.37
C ASP A 33 1.22 13.36 -8.93
N ILE A 34 1.89 12.23 -8.73
CA ILE A 34 2.32 11.83 -7.38
C ILE A 34 3.43 12.71 -6.79
N ASP A 35 4.09 13.51 -7.62
CA ASP A 35 5.21 14.38 -7.28
C ASP A 35 4.81 15.86 -7.16
N THR A 36 3.56 16.18 -7.51
CA THR A 36 2.99 17.51 -7.40
C THR A 36 2.92 17.95 -5.94
N GLU A 37 3.49 19.12 -5.65
CA GLU A 37 3.44 19.74 -4.33
C GLU A 37 2.04 20.29 -4.07
N LEU A 38 1.36 19.73 -3.06
CA LEU A 38 0.03 20.13 -2.63
C LEU A 38 0.15 20.94 -1.35
N TYR A 39 -0.48 22.11 -1.31
CA TYR A 39 -0.56 22.89 -0.08
C TYR A 39 -1.31 22.10 1.00
N PHE A 40 -0.67 21.95 2.15
CA PHE A 40 -1.16 21.26 3.32
C PHE A 40 -0.83 22.09 4.56
N GLU A 41 -1.84 22.78 5.09
CA GLU A 41 -1.73 23.45 6.37
C GLU A 41 -1.76 22.41 7.49
N ASP A 42 -0.60 22.12 8.08
CA ASP A 42 -0.44 21.11 9.13
C ASP A 42 -0.94 21.61 10.51
N ILE A 43 -2.23 21.95 10.57
CA ILE A 43 -2.89 22.57 11.75
C ILE A 43 -2.65 21.73 13.02
N ASP A 44 -2.71 20.40 12.90
CA ASP A 44 -2.55 19.46 14.00
C ASP A 44 -1.10 18.97 14.19
N ARG A 45 -0.13 19.49 13.43
CA ARG A 45 1.26 19.00 13.34
C ARG A 45 1.36 17.49 13.02
N ILE A 46 0.37 16.93 12.33
CA ILE A 46 0.29 15.52 11.94
C ILE A 46 1.47 15.15 11.04
N ALA A 47 1.73 15.94 10.01
CA ALA A 47 2.78 15.64 9.05
C ALA A 47 4.18 15.80 9.67
N VAL A 48 4.35 16.76 10.60
CA VAL A 48 5.57 16.88 11.41
C VAL A 48 5.74 15.68 12.34
N ARG A 49 4.69 15.24 13.06
CA ARG A 49 4.75 14.05 13.95
C ARG A 49 5.07 12.77 13.18
N LEU A 50 4.55 12.64 11.97
CA LEU A 50 4.82 11.51 11.08
C LEU A 50 6.19 11.61 10.36
N GLY A 51 6.93 12.71 10.59
CA GLY A 51 8.26 12.92 10.02
C GLY A 51 8.27 13.12 8.51
N ILE A 52 7.16 13.61 7.95
CA ILE A 52 7.06 13.95 6.52
C ILE A 52 7.48 15.40 6.27
N LEU A 53 7.03 16.34 7.11
CA LEU A 53 7.34 17.77 6.96
C LEU A 53 8.37 18.22 7.99
N GLU A 54 9.29 19.06 7.52
CA GLU A 54 10.10 19.90 8.39
C GLU A 54 9.23 21.03 8.95
N ILE A 55 9.56 21.50 10.14
CA ILE A 55 8.86 22.65 10.76
C ILE A 55 8.97 23.84 9.80
N GLY A 56 7.83 24.33 9.31
CA GLY A 56 7.75 25.47 8.38
C GLY A 56 7.61 25.12 6.90
N LYS A 57 7.55 23.83 6.53
CA LYS A 57 7.06 23.40 5.22
C LYS A 57 5.55 23.12 5.28
N ASP A 58 4.86 23.56 4.24
CA ASP A 58 3.41 23.49 4.07
C ASP A 58 3.01 22.81 2.77
N THR A 59 3.92 22.04 2.16
CA THR A 59 3.64 21.27 0.94
C THR A 59 3.87 19.78 1.13
N LEU A 60 2.92 18.96 0.66
CA LEU A 60 2.94 17.51 0.73
C LEU A 60 2.79 16.93 -0.68
N ARG A 61 3.47 15.82 -0.98
CA ARG A 61 3.25 15.05 -2.21
C ARG A 61 2.62 13.70 -1.89
N VAL A 62 1.89 13.13 -2.84
CA VAL A 62 1.37 11.75 -2.73
C VAL A 62 2.52 10.77 -2.50
N ARG A 63 3.68 11.01 -3.12
CA ARG A 63 4.91 10.25 -2.90
C ARG A 63 5.31 10.19 -1.42
N ASP A 64 5.18 11.29 -0.69
CA ASP A 64 5.56 11.33 0.72
C ASP A 64 4.60 10.48 1.59
N ILE A 65 3.33 10.40 1.22
CA ILE A 65 2.34 9.47 1.81
C ILE A 65 2.71 8.02 1.49
N ILE A 66 3.07 7.71 0.24
CA ILE A 66 3.53 6.37 -0.19
C ILE A 66 4.75 5.92 0.63
N ARG A 67 5.73 6.80 0.82
CA ARG A 67 6.90 6.53 1.67
C ARG A 67 6.53 6.25 3.12
N LEU A 68 5.57 7.00 3.67
CA LEU A 68 5.11 6.78 5.04
C LEU A 68 4.39 5.44 5.17
N LEU A 69 3.51 5.09 4.23
CA LEU A 69 2.88 3.78 4.18
C LEU A 69 3.92 2.65 4.07
N ASN A 70 4.95 2.83 3.24
CA ASN A 70 6.05 1.88 3.16
C ASN A 70 6.77 1.65 4.50
N LYS A 71 6.94 2.71 5.30
CA LYS A 71 7.49 2.59 6.66
C LYS A 71 6.50 1.89 7.59
N PHE A 72 5.24 2.30 7.59
CA PHE A 72 4.17 1.73 8.42
C PHE A 72 4.00 0.22 8.19
N LEU A 73 3.98 -0.20 6.93
CA LEU A 73 3.76 -1.60 6.55
C LEU A 73 4.91 -2.55 6.92
N LYS A 74 6.05 -2.05 7.41
CA LYS A 74 7.13 -2.92 7.94
C LYS A 74 6.67 -3.74 9.14
N ASP A 75 5.87 -3.12 10.00
CA ASP A 75 5.44 -3.67 11.29
C ASP A 75 3.91 -3.82 11.37
N ALA A 76 3.21 -3.63 10.25
CA ALA A 76 1.76 -3.73 10.17
C ALA A 76 1.31 -5.14 9.79
N SER A 77 0.04 -5.42 10.06
CA SER A 77 -0.69 -6.58 9.57
C SER A 77 -2.01 -6.13 8.97
N VAL A 78 -2.70 -7.04 8.26
CA VAL A 78 -3.96 -6.71 7.55
C VAL A 78 -5.01 -6.11 8.49
N ILE A 79 -5.07 -6.55 9.74
CA ILE A 79 -6.01 -6.01 10.76
C ILE A 79 -5.81 -4.50 11.02
N ASN A 80 -4.63 -3.96 10.75
CA ASN A 80 -4.36 -2.52 10.91
C ASN A 80 -4.96 -1.68 9.77
N LEU A 81 -5.31 -2.31 8.64
CA LEU A 81 -5.76 -1.66 7.41
C LEU A 81 -7.29 -1.67 7.23
N VAL A 82 -7.98 -2.47 8.05
CA VAL A 82 -9.43 -2.60 8.02
C VAL A 82 -10.11 -1.56 8.92
N GLU A 83 -11.34 -1.21 8.55
CA GLU A 83 -12.16 -0.24 9.28
C GLU A 83 -12.54 -0.79 10.67
N SER A 84 -12.91 -2.07 10.75
CA SER A 84 -13.30 -2.73 11.99
C SER A 84 -12.44 -3.97 12.27
N PRO A 85 -11.37 -3.84 13.07
CA PRO A 85 -10.54 -4.95 13.52
C PRO A 85 -11.34 -6.09 14.16
N ARG A 86 -12.37 -5.74 14.95
CA ARG A 86 -13.23 -6.72 15.62
C ARG A 86 -14.04 -7.55 14.63
N LYS A 87 -14.62 -6.90 13.61
CA LYS A 87 -15.37 -7.61 12.56
C LYS A 87 -14.45 -8.50 11.75
N TYR A 88 -13.25 -8.01 11.42
CA TYR A 88 -12.24 -8.80 10.71
C TYR A 88 -11.85 -10.07 11.49
N LEU A 89 -11.54 -9.95 12.79
CA LEU A 89 -11.23 -11.11 13.64
C LEU A 89 -12.38 -12.11 13.72
N ALA A 90 -13.62 -11.63 13.88
CA ALA A 90 -14.79 -12.51 13.90
C ALA A 90 -14.95 -13.31 12.59
N ILE A 91 -14.60 -12.71 11.44
CA ILE A 91 -14.64 -13.43 10.16
C ILE A 91 -13.48 -14.42 10.05
N LEU A 92 -12.28 -14.06 10.52
CA LEU A 92 -11.16 -14.99 10.60
C LEU A 92 -11.50 -16.24 11.44
N ASP A 93 -12.06 -16.03 12.63
CA ASP A 93 -12.41 -17.09 13.58
C ASP A 93 -13.53 -18.01 13.07
N SER A 94 -14.37 -17.53 12.14
CA SER A 94 -15.43 -18.34 11.54
C SER A 94 -14.95 -19.35 10.48
N GLY A 95 -13.63 -19.45 10.23
CA GLY A 95 -13.04 -20.33 9.21
C GLY A 95 -13.14 -19.79 7.77
N SER A 96 -13.83 -18.67 7.55
CA SER A 96 -13.93 -17.97 6.26
C SER A 96 -12.84 -16.90 6.05
N GLY A 97 -11.84 -16.85 6.94
CA GLY A 97 -10.78 -15.84 6.95
C GLY A 97 -9.71 -15.97 5.87
N VAL A 98 -9.39 -17.20 5.45
CA VAL A 98 -8.33 -17.48 4.48
C VAL A 98 -8.64 -16.81 3.12
N PRO A 99 -9.87 -16.88 2.57
CA PRO A 99 -10.24 -16.14 1.37
C PRO A 99 -10.12 -14.61 1.45
N LEU A 100 -10.14 -14.01 2.65
CA LEU A 100 -10.24 -12.55 2.77
C LEU A 100 -8.91 -11.82 2.61
N LYS A 101 -7.83 -12.33 3.20
CA LYS A 101 -6.50 -11.75 2.97
C LYS A 101 -6.05 -11.94 1.51
N ASN A 102 -6.52 -13.01 0.87
CA ASN A 102 -6.25 -13.31 -0.53
C ASN A 102 -6.74 -12.20 -1.47
N LEU A 103 -7.82 -11.49 -1.15
CA LEU A 103 -8.30 -10.37 -1.99
C LEU A 103 -7.27 -9.24 -2.09
N LEU A 104 -6.64 -8.89 -0.96
CA LEU A 104 -5.60 -7.86 -0.92
C LEU A 104 -4.30 -8.36 -1.56
N PHE A 105 -4.03 -9.66 -1.43
CA PHE A 105 -2.89 -10.30 -2.09
C PHE A 105 -3.03 -10.30 -3.61
N GLU A 106 -4.15 -10.78 -4.13
CA GLU A 106 -4.46 -10.79 -5.57
C GLU A 106 -4.50 -9.38 -6.16
N PHE A 107 -5.06 -8.40 -5.43
CA PHE A 107 -4.93 -6.98 -5.78
C PHE A 107 -3.47 -6.58 -6.00
N SER A 108 -2.61 -6.89 -5.02
CA SER A 108 -1.21 -6.49 -5.02
C SER A 108 -0.44 -7.15 -6.16
N LEU A 109 -0.69 -8.44 -6.41
CA LEU A 109 -0.11 -9.18 -7.52
C LEU A 109 -0.55 -8.60 -8.86
N SER A 110 -1.85 -8.39 -9.08
CA SER A 110 -2.37 -7.82 -10.33
C SER A 110 -1.81 -6.42 -10.58
N ALA A 111 -1.76 -5.58 -9.54
CA ALA A 111 -1.19 -4.23 -9.63
C ALA A 111 0.31 -4.24 -9.97
N LEU A 112 1.12 -5.11 -9.34
CA LEU A 112 2.56 -5.25 -9.63
C LEU A 112 2.84 -5.67 -11.08
N ASN A 113 1.92 -6.45 -11.65
CA ASN A 113 2.00 -7.00 -12.99
C ASN A 113 1.34 -6.12 -14.06
N GLY A 114 0.69 -5.03 -13.65
CA GLY A 114 0.01 -4.12 -14.58
C GLY A 114 -1.33 -4.59 -15.09
N ASP A 115 -1.91 -5.59 -14.46
CA ASP A 115 -3.27 -6.02 -14.74
C ASP A 115 -4.25 -5.07 -14.03
N THR A 116 -4.48 -3.91 -14.65
CA THR A 116 -5.28 -2.84 -14.04
C THR A 116 -6.76 -3.23 -13.88
N PHE A 117 -7.27 -4.15 -14.68
CA PHE A 117 -8.65 -4.61 -14.59
C PHE A 117 -8.83 -5.53 -13.37
N ASP A 118 -8.02 -6.58 -13.25
CA ASP A 118 -8.07 -7.49 -12.11
C ASP A 118 -7.72 -6.74 -10.81
N ALA A 119 -6.74 -5.82 -10.85
CA ALA A 119 -6.41 -5.00 -9.69
C ALA A 119 -7.62 -4.17 -9.22
N LYS A 120 -8.37 -3.54 -10.12
CA LYS A 120 -9.57 -2.76 -9.74
C LYS A 120 -10.65 -3.64 -9.10
N ILE A 121 -10.91 -4.82 -9.67
CA ILE A 121 -11.89 -5.78 -9.14
C ILE A 121 -11.49 -6.23 -7.74
N ASN A 122 -10.24 -6.69 -7.58
CA ASN A 122 -9.74 -7.17 -6.30
C ASN A 122 -9.65 -6.07 -5.24
N LEU A 123 -9.35 -4.82 -5.63
CA LEU A 123 -9.39 -3.68 -4.73
C LEU A 123 -10.81 -3.40 -4.23
N LEU A 124 -11.80 -3.43 -5.13
CA LEU A 124 -13.20 -3.22 -4.78
C LEU A 124 -13.73 -4.34 -3.87
N HIS A 125 -13.37 -5.59 -4.15
CA HIS A 125 -13.69 -6.71 -3.26
C HIS A 125 -12.98 -6.60 -1.91
N SER A 126 -11.72 -6.14 -1.88
CA SER A 126 -11.01 -5.87 -0.62
C SER A 126 -11.69 -4.75 0.18
N TYR A 127 -12.24 -3.74 -0.49
CA TYR A 127 -13.04 -2.72 0.18
C TYR A 127 -14.32 -3.30 0.79
N HIS A 128 -15.14 -4.00 0.01
CA HIS A 128 -16.46 -4.43 0.45
C HIS A 128 -16.47 -5.66 1.35
N ILE A 129 -15.59 -6.63 1.09
CA ILE A 129 -15.59 -7.93 1.76
C ILE A 129 -14.58 -7.92 2.92
N LEU A 130 -13.32 -7.59 2.63
CA LEU A 130 -12.27 -7.51 3.66
C LEU A 130 -12.50 -6.29 4.59
N GLY A 131 -13.19 -5.25 4.12
CA GLY A 131 -13.50 -4.07 4.91
C GLY A 131 -12.31 -3.12 5.03
N LEU A 132 -11.50 -3.00 3.98
CA LEU A 132 -10.45 -2.00 3.93
C LEU A 132 -11.01 -0.59 4.15
N ARG A 133 -10.18 0.26 4.76
CA ARG A 133 -10.52 1.66 4.96
C ARG A 133 -10.65 2.40 3.64
N ARG A 134 -11.64 3.29 3.56
CA ARG A 134 -11.98 4.04 2.33
C ARG A 134 -10.81 4.87 1.81
N ASN A 135 -10.11 5.61 2.69
CA ASN A 135 -9.02 6.48 2.25
C ASN A 135 -7.85 5.67 1.69
N LEU A 136 -7.55 4.51 2.27
CA LEU A 136 -6.58 3.58 1.71
C LEU A 136 -6.99 3.10 0.32
N VAL A 137 -8.26 2.72 0.13
CA VAL A 137 -8.78 2.28 -1.17
C VAL A 137 -8.67 3.39 -2.22
N LEU A 138 -8.97 4.64 -1.85
CA LEU A 138 -8.82 5.79 -2.74
C LEU A 138 -7.35 5.97 -3.18
N LEU A 139 -6.40 5.91 -2.25
CA LEU A 139 -4.98 6.01 -2.60
C LEU A 139 -4.51 4.84 -3.50
N LEU A 140 -4.91 3.62 -3.16
CA LEU A 140 -4.57 2.44 -3.97
C LEU A 140 -5.19 2.50 -5.36
N SER A 141 -6.39 3.08 -5.49
CA SER A 141 -7.04 3.27 -6.77
C SER A 141 -6.32 4.28 -7.66
N VAL A 142 -5.75 5.34 -7.08
CA VAL A 142 -4.87 6.28 -7.80
C VAL A 142 -3.69 5.53 -8.41
N ILE A 143 -3.03 4.66 -7.63
CA ILE A 143 -1.86 3.89 -8.10
C ILE A 143 -2.22 3.03 -9.31
N VAL A 144 -3.36 2.34 -9.27
CA VAL A 144 -3.80 1.47 -10.37
C VAL A 144 -4.21 2.28 -11.61
N ASN A 145 -4.86 3.44 -11.42
CA ASN A 145 -5.28 4.29 -12.55
C ASN A 145 -4.09 4.99 -13.23
N GLU A 146 -3.05 5.34 -12.47
CA GLU A 146 -1.83 5.95 -13.00
C GLU A 146 -0.75 4.92 -13.39
N TYR A 147 -1.14 3.64 -13.58
CA TYR A 147 -0.20 2.53 -13.81
C TYR A 147 0.84 2.81 -14.90
N VAL A 148 0.44 3.41 -16.03
CA VAL A 148 1.35 3.70 -17.15
C VAL A 148 2.57 4.51 -16.70
N ARG A 149 2.35 5.45 -15.77
CA ARG A 149 3.39 6.32 -15.19
C ARG A 149 4.11 5.65 -14.02
N LEU A 150 3.41 4.85 -13.22
CA LEU A 150 3.89 4.34 -11.94
C LEU A 150 4.45 2.91 -11.97
N LYS A 151 4.31 2.17 -13.08
CA LYS A 151 4.67 0.74 -13.17
C LYS A 151 6.10 0.39 -12.77
N TYR A 152 7.03 1.33 -12.91
CA TYR A 152 8.44 1.17 -12.57
C TYR A 152 8.90 2.06 -11.40
N ASP A 153 7.98 2.79 -10.77
CA ASP A 153 8.32 3.62 -9.62
C ASP A 153 8.74 2.73 -8.43
N PRO A 154 9.95 2.89 -7.88
CA PRO A 154 10.49 1.99 -6.87
C PRO A 154 9.69 2.03 -5.57
N GLU A 155 9.12 3.18 -5.20
CA GLU A 155 8.38 3.35 -3.95
C GLU A 155 6.97 2.78 -4.06
N VAL A 156 6.34 2.91 -5.24
CA VAL A 156 5.07 2.25 -5.54
C VAL A 156 5.23 0.74 -5.61
N ARG A 157 6.26 0.24 -6.30
CA ARG A 157 6.53 -1.22 -6.35
C ARG A 157 6.83 -1.77 -4.95
N GLN A 158 7.59 -1.02 -4.15
CA GLN A 158 7.81 -1.36 -2.75
C GLN A 158 6.49 -1.45 -1.96
N LEU A 159 5.60 -0.46 -2.14
CA LEU A 159 4.31 -0.41 -1.45
C LEU A 159 3.45 -1.62 -1.77
N LEU A 160 3.27 -1.92 -3.06
CA LEU A 160 2.49 -3.07 -3.51
C LEU A 160 3.10 -4.40 -3.01
N THR A 161 4.44 -4.52 -3.02
CA THR A 161 5.11 -5.72 -2.51
C THR A 161 4.91 -5.90 -1.01
N ARG A 162 4.87 -4.80 -0.23
CA ARG A 162 4.56 -4.86 1.20
C ARG A 162 3.11 -5.25 1.47
N PHE A 163 2.16 -4.73 0.70
CA PHE A 163 0.77 -5.18 0.80
C PHE A 163 0.63 -6.67 0.48
N ALA A 164 1.30 -7.15 -0.57
CA ALA A 164 1.35 -8.58 -0.88
C ALA A 164 1.91 -9.38 0.31
N LEU A 165 3.07 -8.99 0.84
CA LEU A 165 3.72 -9.70 1.94
C LEU A 165 2.83 -9.86 3.18
N ILE A 166 2.14 -8.80 3.62
CA ILE A 166 1.29 -8.88 4.82
C ILE A 166 -0.02 -9.65 4.59
N SER A 167 -0.41 -9.85 3.33
CA SER A 167 -1.67 -10.47 2.94
C SER A 167 -1.50 -11.85 2.32
N GLU A 168 -0.27 -12.33 2.20
CA GLU A 168 0.07 -13.62 1.61
C GLU A 168 -0.66 -14.77 2.36
N PRO A 169 -1.31 -15.70 1.63
CA PRO A 169 -1.95 -16.86 2.22
C PRO A 169 -0.93 -17.77 2.92
N ASP A 170 -1.36 -18.46 3.98
CA ASP A 170 -0.49 -19.40 4.70
C ASP A 170 -0.18 -20.64 3.86
N ASN A 171 -1.07 -20.97 2.93
CA ASN A 171 -0.89 -22.04 1.96
C ASN A 171 -1.04 -21.45 0.56
N ILE A 172 0.08 -21.03 -0.04
CA ILE A 172 0.12 -20.47 -1.39
C ILE A 172 -0.12 -21.52 -2.47
N ASP A 173 0.16 -22.80 -2.18
CA ASP A 173 0.12 -23.91 -3.13
C ASP A 173 -1.30 -24.14 -3.69
N ILE A 174 -2.34 -23.74 -2.95
CA ILE A 174 -3.74 -23.84 -3.40
C ILE A 174 -4.08 -22.90 -4.57
N HIS A 175 -3.21 -21.90 -4.85
CA HIS A 175 -3.39 -20.93 -5.93
C HIS A 175 -2.63 -21.30 -7.21
N PHE A 176 -1.80 -22.35 -7.18
CA PHE A 176 -1.10 -22.82 -8.36
C PHE A 176 -2.02 -23.69 -9.22
N ASP A 177 -2.50 -23.13 -10.33
CA ASP A 177 -3.24 -23.86 -11.35
C ASP A 177 -2.33 -24.83 -12.13
N ALA A 178 -2.91 -25.96 -12.57
CA ALA A 178 -2.23 -26.96 -13.39
C ALA A 178 -1.68 -26.43 -14.73
N ASP A 179 -2.21 -25.30 -15.21
CA ASP A 179 -1.85 -24.67 -16.48
C ASP A 179 -0.76 -23.58 -16.33
N GLU A 180 -0.24 -23.32 -15.12
CA GLU A 180 0.95 -22.50 -14.74
C GLU A 180 1.13 -21.08 -15.35
N THR A 181 0.24 -20.57 -16.19
CA THR A 181 0.58 -19.39 -17.01
C THR A 181 0.25 -18.04 -16.38
N GLY A 182 -0.79 -17.98 -15.53
CA GLY A 182 -1.29 -16.74 -14.94
C GLY A 182 -0.69 -16.43 -13.55
N PHE A 183 -1.12 -17.19 -12.54
CA PHE A 183 -0.74 -16.98 -11.15
C PHE A 183 0.78 -17.13 -10.93
N SER A 184 1.39 -18.21 -11.43
CA SER A 184 2.84 -18.47 -11.26
C SER A 184 3.71 -17.34 -11.81
N LYS A 185 3.31 -16.73 -12.94
CA LYS A 185 3.99 -15.56 -13.49
C LYS A 185 3.84 -14.33 -12.59
N ARG A 186 2.63 -14.05 -12.09
CA ARG A 186 2.41 -12.90 -11.19
C ARG A 186 3.16 -13.07 -9.86
N TYR A 187 3.15 -14.28 -9.33
CA TYR A 187 3.82 -14.65 -8.08
C TYR A 187 5.35 -14.61 -8.20
N SER A 188 5.93 -15.14 -9.29
CA SER A 188 7.38 -15.04 -9.52
C SER A 188 7.86 -13.59 -9.64
N ASN A 189 7.07 -12.70 -10.25
CA ASN A 189 7.35 -11.27 -10.28
C ASN A 189 7.33 -10.65 -8.86
N TYR A 190 6.36 -11.04 -8.02
CA TYR A 190 6.32 -10.65 -6.61
C TYR A 190 7.56 -11.12 -5.85
N LEU A 191 7.96 -12.39 -6.00
CA LEU A 191 9.18 -12.90 -5.37
C LEU A 191 10.43 -12.11 -5.78
N GLY A 192 10.51 -11.71 -7.05
CA GLY A 192 11.58 -10.83 -7.54
C GLY A 192 11.60 -9.46 -6.88
N GLU A 193 10.45 -8.83 -6.65
CA GLU A 193 10.37 -7.57 -5.90
C GLU A 193 10.66 -7.75 -4.41
N LEU A 194 10.22 -8.86 -3.82
CA LEU A 194 10.48 -9.20 -2.42
C LEU A 194 11.98 -9.38 -2.15
N GLN A 195 12.72 -9.98 -3.09
CA GLN A 195 14.17 -10.05 -3.01
C GLN A 195 14.81 -8.66 -2.99
N LYS A 196 14.36 -7.72 -3.83
CA LYS A 196 14.88 -6.33 -3.82
C LYS A 196 14.65 -5.66 -2.47
N LEU A 197 13.49 -5.88 -1.86
CA LEU A 197 13.17 -5.39 -0.51
C LEU A 197 14.17 -5.86 0.56
N SER A 198 14.51 -7.15 0.55
CA SER A 198 15.46 -7.73 1.50
C SER A 198 16.89 -7.19 1.33
N HIS A 199 17.32 -6.94 0.08
CA HIS A 199 18.63 -6.37 -0.25
C HIS A 199 18.73 -4.90 0.15
N SER A 200 17.66 -4.12 -0.02
CA SER A 200 17.58 -2.75 0.50
C SER A 200 17.73 -2.70 2.02
N TYR A 201 17.23 -3.70 2.74
CA TYR A 201 17.38 -3.83 4.19
C TYR A 201 18.85 -4.07 4.60
N HIS A 202 19.56 -4.91 3.84
CA HIS A 202 21.00 -5.16 4.08
C HIS A 202 21.88 -3.94 3.76
N ARG A 203 21.55 -3.18 2.71
CA ARG A 203 22.27 -1.94 2.39
C ARG A 203 22.05 -0.83 3.43
N MET A 204 20.82 -0.64 3.93
CA MET A 204 20.55 0.34 4.99
C MET A 204 21.36 0.06 6.27
N ASN A 205 21.43 -1.21 6.70
CA ASN A 205 22.23 -1.59 7.88
C ASN A 205 23.74 -1.38 7.69
N GLN A 206 24.26 -1.47 6.46
CA GLN A 206 25.68 -1.21 6.19
C GLN A 206 26.04 0.29 6.26
N TYR A 207 25.14 1.18 5.84
CA TYR A 207 25.37 2.63 5.95
C TYR A 207 25.21 3.15 7.39
N ASP A 208 24.30 2.58 8.17
CA ASP A 208 24.17 2.92 9.61
C ASP A 208 25.36 2.42 10.45
N LEU A 209 26.04 1.36 10.04
CA LEU A 209 27.29 0.91 10.67
C LEU A 209 28.52 1.72 10.25
N GLN A 210 28.50 2.35 9.07
CA GLN A 210 29.58 3.23 8.60
C GLN A 210 29.48 4.65 9.14
N SER A 211 28.28 5.13 9.48
CA SER A 211 28.06 6.45 10.11
C SER A 211 28.42 6.50 11.60
N ILE A 212 28.67 5.35 12.23
CA ILE A 212 29.06 5.24 13.66
C ILE A 212 30.61 5.24 13.85
N ASN A 213 31.41 5.12 12.78
CA ASN A 213 32.87 5.04 12.87
C ASN A 213 33.63 6.29 12.37
N PHE A 214 33.04 7.48 12.50
CA PHE A 214 33.77 8.74 12.38
C PHE A 214 33.36 9.72 13.49
N ARG A 215 33.81 9.47 14.71
CA ARG A 215 34.21 10.46 15.71
C ARG A 215 35.27 9.90 16.63
#